data_AF-A0A0G0UAC9-F1
#
_entry.id   AF-A0A0G0UAC9-F1
#
_cell.length_a   1.000
_cell.length_b   1.000
_cell.length_c   1.000
_cell.angle_alpha   90.00
_cell.angle_beta   90.00
_cell.angle_gamma   90.00
#
_symmetry.space_group_name_H-M   'P 1'
#
loop_
_entity.id
_entity.type
_entity.pdbx_description
1 polymer ?
#
loop_
_entity_poly.entity_id
_entity_poly.type
_entity_poly.pdbx_seq_one_letter_code
_entity_poly.pdbx_strand_id
1 'polypeptide(L)' 'DYLASKNIAFTEKLVDIDEAAREEMSAVSGGFLGVPFTLIIRDDGTKETILGFDQGKINSTLGIT' A
#
# COMPACT_ATOMS: atom_id res chain seq x y z
N ASP A 1 7.37 -5.98 7.73
CA ASP A 1 7.69 -5.65 9.14
C ASP A 1 7.63 -4.18 9.54
N TYR A 2 7.74 -3.21 8.63
CA TYR A 2 7.76 -1.79 9.00
C TYR A 2 6.47 -1.31 9.70
N LEU A 3 5.32 -1.44 9.03
CA LEU A 3 4.03 -1.00 9.58
C LEU A 3 3.66 -1.72 10.88
N ALA A 4 3.92 -3.02 10.95
CA ALA A 4 3.74 -3.82 12.16
C ALA A 4 4.58 -3.28 13.33
N SER A 5 5.86 -2.95 13.11
CA SER A 5 6.73 -2.38 14.16
C SER A 5 6.27 -1.01 14.68
N LYS A 6 5.44 -0.31 13.89
CA LYS A 6 4.81 0.97 14.28
C LYS A 6 3.43 0.78 14.90
N ASN A 7 2.99 -0.48 15.11
CA ASN A 7 1.64 -0.83 15.57
C ASN A 7 0.53 -0.29 14.65
N ILE A 8 0.81 -0.14 13.36
CA ILE A 8 -0.17 0.27 12.37
C ILE A 8 -0.87 -0.98 11.85
N ALA A 9 -2.20 -1.00 11.96
CA ALA A 9 -3.01 -2.06 11.37
C ALA A 9 -3.01 -1.94 9.84
N PHE A 10 -2.83 -3.06 9.14
CA PHE A 10 -2.89 -3.13 7.68
C PHE A 10 -3.47 -4.48 7.25
N THR A 11 -3.96 -4.54 6.02
CA THR A 11 -4.33 -5.79 5.36
C THR A 11 -3.24 -6.14 4.36
N GLU A 12 -2.63 -7.31 4.51
CA GLU A 12 -1.72 -7.85 3.52
C GLU A 12 -2.51 -8.59 2.45
N LYS A 13 -2.16 -8.38 1.18
CA LYS A 13 -2.73 -9.10 0.03
C LYS A 13 -1.60 -9.70 -0.80
N LEU A 14 -1.68 -10.99 -1.06
CA LEU A 14 -0.67 -11.76 -1.80
C LEU A 14 -1.05 -11.86 -3.27
N VAL A 15 -0.60 -10.90 -4.07
CA VAL A 15 -0.99 -10.73 -5.49
C VAL A 15 -0.45 -11.81 -6.44
N ASP A 16 0.45 -12.67 -5.95
CA ASP A 16 1.01 -13.81 -6.69
C ASP A 16 0.08 -15.04 -6.66
N ILE A 17 -0.81 -15.12 -5.67
CA ILE A 17 -1.76 -16.23 -5.50
C ILE A 17 -3.23 -15.79 -5.47
N ASP A 18 -3.49 -14.49 -5.23
CA ASP A 18 -4.82 -13.89 -5.24
C ASP A 18 -4.99 -13.01 -6.50
N GLU A 19 -5.67 -13.56 -7.50
CA GLU A 19 -5.95 -12.88 -8.75
C GLU A 19 -6.79 -11.61 -8.57
N ALA A 20 -7.74 -11.60 -7.61
CA ALA A 20 -8.55 -10.43 -7.35
C ALA A 20 -7.71 -9.30 -6.73
N ALA A 21 -6.78 -9.63 -5.84
CA ALA A 21 -5.82 -8.67 -5.32
C ALA A 21 -4.88 -8.13 -6.42
N ARG A 22 -4.47 -8.98 -7.37
CA ARG A 22 -3.65 -8.59 -8.52
C ARG A 22 -4.38 -7.62 -9.44
N GLU A 23 -5.65 -7.90 -9.74
CA GLU A 23 -6.50 -7.03 -10.55
C GLU A 23 -6.73 -5.68 -9.86
N GLU A 24 -7.05 -5.71 -8.56
CA GLU A 24 -7.21 -4.49 -7.75
C GLU A 24 -5.93 -3.64 -7.79
N MET A 25 -4.76 -4.26 -7.52
CA MET A 25 -3.46 -3.59 -7.58
C MET A 25 -3.23 -2.95 -8.94
N SER A 26 -3.43 -3.70 -10.05
CA SER A 26 -3.25 -3.20 -11.41
C SER A 26 -4.11 -1.98 -11.70
N ALA A 27 -5.38 -2.02 -11.28
CA ALA A 27 -6.32 -0.92 -11.50
C ALA A 27 -5.92 0.34 -10.74
N VAL A 28 -5.51 0.22 -9.47
CA VAL A 28 -5.16 1.39 -8.65
C VAL A 28 -3.76 1.92 -8.91
N SER A 29 -2.85 1.10 -9.43
CA SER A 29 -1.44 1.49 -9.67
C SER A 29 -1.17 1.98 -11.10
N GLY A 30 -2.18 2.02 -11.97
CA GLY A 30 -2.01 2.36 -13.39
C GLY A 30 -1.29 1.27 -14.20
N GLY A 31 -1.50 0.00 -13.84
CA GLY A 31 -0.92 -1.16 -14.52
C GLY A 31 0.41 -1.66 -13.93
N PHE A 32 0.93 -1.02 -12.88
CA PHE A 32 2.14 -1.48 -12.20
C PHE A 32 1.86 -2.72 -11.34
N LEU A 33 2.69 -3.76 -11.50
CA LEU A 33 2.55 -5.06 -10.82
C LEU A 33 3.79 -5.43 -9.98
N GLY A 34 4.62 -4.45 -9.62
CA GLY A 34 5.79 -4.69 -8.76
C GLY A 34 5.45 -4.65 -7.27
N VAL A 35 6.01 -5.58 -6.50
CA VAL A 35 5.87 -5.63 -5.04
C VAL A 35 7.16 -5.16 -4.35
N PRO A 36 7.07 -4.48 -3.18
CA PRO A 36 5.86 -4.13 -2.47
C PRO A 36 5.11 -2.94 -3.09
N PHE A 37 3.80 -2.86 -2.85
CA PHE A 37 2.92 -1.75 -3.21
C PHE A 37 2.03 -1.42 -2.02
N THR A 38 1.87 -0.14 -1.72
CA THR A 38 1.05 0.32 -0.59
C THR A 38 -0.06 1.23 -1.08
N LEU A 39 -1.30 0.91 -0.72
CA LEU A 39 -2.48 1.75 -0.88
C LEU A 39 -2.90 2.27 0.50
N ILE A 40 -2.94 3.59 0.66
CA ILE A 40 -3.46 4.26 1.85
C ILE A 40 -4.78 4.92 1.48
N ILE A 41 -5.85 4.57 2.19
CA ILE A 41 -7.17 5.19 2.04
C ILE A 41 -7.41 6.03 3.29
N ARG A 42 -7.64 7.32 3.11
CA ARG A 42 -7.94 8.25 4.20
C ARG A 42 -9.44 8.27 4.52
N ASP A 43 -9.79 8.84 5.67
CA ASP A 43 -11.17 8.97 6.14
C ASP A 43 -12.06 9.77 5.18
N ASP A 44 -11.48 10.68 4.39
CA ASP A 44 -12.16 11.45 3.35
C ASP A 44 -12.33 10.68 2.02
N GLY A 45 -11.87 9.43 1.97
CA GLY A 45 -11.89 8.57 0.77
C GLY A 45 -10.73 8.81 -0.19
N THR A 46 -9.83 9.77 0.09
CA THR A 46 -8.64 10.01 -0.73
C THR A 46 -7.72 8.81 -0.71
N LYS A 47 -7.25 8.40 -1.90
CA LYS A 47 -6.32 7.29 -2.09
C LYS A 47 -4.92 7.80 -2.40
N GLU A 48 -3.94 7.28 -1.68
CA GLU A 48 -2.52 7.51 -1.93
C GLU A 48 -1.86 6.17 -2.26
N THR A 49 -1.09 6.14 -3.35
CA THR A 49 -0.38 4.94 -3.79
C THR A 49 1.11 5.15 -3.68
N ILE A 50 1.82 4.16 -3.15
CA ILE A 50 3.28 4.16 -3.04
C ILE A 50 3.79 2.92 -3.77
N LEU A 51 4.57 3.15 -4.83
CA LEU A 51 5.22 2.09 -5.60
C LEU A 51 6.55 1.73 -4.94
N GLY A 52 6.78 0.43 -4.71
CA GLY A 52 7.95 -0.03 -3.96
C GLY A 52 7.86 0.31 -2.47
N PHE A 53 8.99 0.19 -1.79
CA PHE A 53 9.10 0.56 -0.38
C PHE A 53 9.79 1.92 -0.25
N ASP A 54 9.02 2.93 0.15
CA ASP A 54 9.53 4.26 0.48
C ASP A 54 9.09 4.64 1.90
N GLN A 55 9.98 4.45 2.86
CA GLN A 55 9.73 4.77 4.26
C GLN A 55 9.41 6.27 4.46
N GLY A 56 10.10 7.17 3.76
CA GLY A 56 9.89 8.61 3.90
C GLY A 56 8.50 9.02 3.42
N LYS A 57 8.08 8.49 2.27
CA LYS A 57 6.73 8.72 1.73
C LYS A 57 5.65 8.09 2.61
N ILE A 58 5.85 6.87 3.12
CA ILE A 58 4.93 6.22 4.07
C ILE A 58 4.77 7.12 5.30
N ASN A 59 5.88 7.56 5.89
CA ASN A 59 5.88 8.40 7.08
C ASN A 59 5.16 9.73 6.87
N SER A 60 5.50 10.43 5.79
CA SER A 60 4.85 11.70 5.46
C SER A 60 3.36 11.53 5.15
N THR A 61 2.96 10.40 4.54
CA THR A 61 1.56 10.17 4.15
C THR A 61 0.69 9.81 5.35
N LEU A 62 1.25 9.09 6.32
CA LEU A 62 0.59 8.66 7.56
C LEU A 62 0.79 9.63 8.74
N GLY A 63 1.69 10.62 8.62
CA GLY A 63 2.00 11.57 9.69
C GLY A 63 2.77 10.96 10.87
N ILE A 64 3.66 10.01 10.61
CA ILE A 64 4.45 9.30 11.65
C ILE A 64 5.96 9.56 11.50
N THR A 65 6.72 9.30 12.57
CA THR A 65 8.20 9.36 12.61
C THR A 65 8.84 7.97 12.69
#